data_AF-A0A0L1KV72-F1
#
_entry.id   AF-A0A0L1KV72-F1
#
_cell.length_a   1.000
_cell.length_b   1.000
_cell.length_c   1.000
_cell.angle_alpha   90.00
_cell.angle_beta   90.00
_cell.angle_gamma   90.00
#
_symmetry.space_group_name_H-M   'P 1'
#
loop_
_entity.id
_entity.type
_entity.pdbx_description
1 polymer ?
#
loop_
_entity_poly.entity_id
_entity_poly.type
_entity_poly.pdbx_seq_one_letter_code
_entity_poly.pdbx_strand_id
1 'polypeptide(L)'
;MSGNGVTALAQSKQAMSFISNLPFKNPILQKRLGALNSKFPSPYWVTVKTLKRMEAKILPSKKRSGVLIDMGDFPYNVKRMPSRYTLMKRIKNKDLVKEISRGDLRLWFNISQTDDPSRLEKYIGKSIAFDGIDGQKITDSRIQRALLSVAFHFTSPYWVTKEDASFLKLSTKENIRPIAVSYAEEPESPGSTFAQKMQTGGIYLPTLSKENITTKMFYNLDHFVDQSAVQQLRKLYPYRIFMGKKEFYTRRFSMGLVLMALRQNYTSPLWFTPGKIEKHKWRIVKDEYHRLSEKKDVRFYNRCVLSNNFTTEEVARFHTHFSLFHRVKLPDSFQSALHKSVREKNFSSNYWVSQSELQELGLTLLPNQQSTTVRSGQGQTTAYQLYNIEQTKPLKTYKY
;
A
#
# COMPACT_ATOMS: atom_id res chain seq x y z
N MET A 1 42.51 4.13 36.06
CA MET A 1 41.61 5.03 35.29
C MET A 1 42.07 5.05 33.83
N SER A 2 41.13 5.30 32.90
CA SER A 2 41.25 5.29 31.42
C SER A 2 41.59 3.97 30.73
N GLY A 3 40.56 3.25 30.26
CA GLY A 3 40.70 2.09 29.37
C GLY A 3 39.49 1.74 28.48
N ASN A 4 38.34 2.41 28.63
CA ASN A 4 37.08 1.99 27.97
C ASN A 4 36.60 2.90 26.82
N GLY A 5 37.39 3.90 26.40
CA GLY A 5 36.98 4.88 25.38
C GLY A 5 37.23 4.45 23.93
N VAL A 6 38.18 3.55 23.69
CA VAL A 6 38.68 3.26 22.32
C VAL A 6 37.90 2.12 21.65
N THR A 7 37.36 1.18 22.42
CA THR A 7 36.60 0.01 21.91
C THR A 7 35.21 0.37 21.40
N ALA A 8 34.51 1.34 22.03
CA ALA A 8 33.19 1.77 21.57
C ALA A 8 33.23 2.52 20.23
N LEU A 9 34.28 3.33 20.00
CA LEU A 9 34.46 4.06 18.74
C LEU A 9 34.89 3.14 17.59
N ALA A 10 35.70 2.11 17.89
CA ALA A 10 36.10 1.09 16.94
C ALA A 10 34.91 0.18 16.54
N GLN A 11 34.10 -0.25 17.50
CA GLN A 11 32.88 -1.03 17.25
C GLN A 11 31.82 -0.23 16.46
N SER A 12 31.71 1.08 16.72
CA SER A 12 30.87 2.00 15.95
C SER A 12 31.34 2.13 14.49
N LYS A 13 32.65 2.23 14.24
CA LYS A 13 33.20 2.31 12.87
C LYS A 13 33.06 0.98 12.11
N GLN A 14 33.21 -0.15 12.80
CA GLN A 14 33.09 -1.48 12.22
C GLN A 14 31.63 -1.86 11.92
N ALA A 15 30.69 -1.43 12.77
CA ALA A 15 29.25 -1.53 12.49
C ALA A 15 28.84 -0.67 11.28
N MET A 16 29.42 0.53 11.13
CA MET A 16 29.14 1.43 10.00
C MET A 16 29.72 0.92 8.67
N SER A 17 30.90 0.26 8.68
CA SER A 17 31.47 -0.38 7.47
C SER A 17 30.73 -1.66 7.06
N PHE A 18 30.06 -2.33 8.01
CA PHE A 18 29.22 -3.48 7.72
C PHE A 18 27.88 -3.06 7.08
N ILE A 19 27.27 -1.97 7.57
CA ILE A 19 26.02 -1.38 7.02
C ILE A 19 26.20 -0.87 5.58
N SER A 20 27.41 -0.45 5.18
CA SER A 20 27.65 0.01 3.81
C SER A 20 27.58 -1.10 2.75
N ASN A 21 27.75 -2.38 3.15
CA ASN A 21 27.96 -3.51 2.23
C ASN A 21 26.76 -4.46 2.07
N LEU A 22 25.62 -4.24 2.73
CA LEU A 22 24.45 -5.10 2.58
C LEU A 22 23.65 -4.78 1.28
N PRO A 23 23.23 -5.80 0.50
CA PRO A 23 22.71 -5.64 -0.87
C PRO A 23 21.27 -5.11 -0.99
N PHE A 24 20.52 -4.90 0.10
CA PHE A 24 19.12 -4.45 0.03
C PHE A 24 18.83 -3.34 1.06
N LYS A 25 19.02 -2.08 0.65
CA LYS A 25 18.76 -0.89 1.49
C LYS A 25 17.30 -0.43 1.35
N ASN A 26 16.58 -0.34 2.48
CA ASN A 26 15.20 0.16 2.53
C ASN A 26 15.17 1.70 2.35
N PRO A 27 14.51 2.23 1.31
CA PRO A 27 14.55 3.66 0.98
C PRO A 27 13.88 4.60 2.01
N ILE A 28 12.86 4.11 2.73
CA ILE A 28 12.13 4.92 3.72
C ILE A 28 13.00 5.15 4.96
N LEU A 29 13.72 4.11 5.39
CA LEU A 29 14.66 4.19 6.50
C LEU A 29 15.84 5.11 6.19
N GLN A 30 16.34 5.10 4.96
CA GLN A 30 17.40 6.02 4.54
C GLN A 30 16.95 7.49 4.51
N LYS A 31 15.70 7.77 4.12
CA LYS A 31 15.15 9.14 4.20
C LYS A 31 15.04 9.65 5.64
N ARG A 32 14.61 8.78 6.57
CA ARG A 32 14.55 9.11 8.00
C ARG A 32 15.95 9.35 8.59
N LEU A 33 16.91 8.48 8.28
CA LEU A 33 18.31 8.63 8.72
C LEU A 33 18.97 9.88 8.11
N GLY A 34 18.69 10.19 6.84
CA GLY A 34 19.16 11.41 6.20
C GLY A 34 18.59 12.67 6.85
N ALA A 35 17.29 12.69 7.18
CA ALA A 35 16.65 13.80 7.90
C ALA A 35 17.23 13.98 9.32
N LEU A 36 17.41 12.88 10.06
CA LEU A 36 18.02 12.88 11.40
C LEU A 36 19.44 13.45 11.36
N ASN A 37 20.24 13.10 10.35
CA ASN A 37 21.62 13.59 10.22
C ASN A 37 21.72 15.05 9.75
N SER A 38 20.66 15.63 9.18
CA SER A 38 20.68 16.97 8.58
C SER A 38 20.01 18.07 9.42
N LYS A 39 19.61 17.76 10.67
CA LYS A 39 18.96 18.69 11.61
C LYS A 39 17.70 19.37 11.05
N PHE A 40 17.00 18.74 10.10
CA PHE A 40 15.71 19.29 9.63
C PHE A 40 14.60 18.96 10.63
N PRO A 41 13.72 19.92 10.99
CA PRO A 41 12.62 19.70 11.92
C PRO A 41 11.58 18.68 11.44
N SER A 42 11.42 18.53 10.12
CA SER A 42 10.43 17.62 9.54
C SER A 42 11.09 16.36 8.94
N PRO A 43 10.49 15.17 9.10
CA PRO A 43 10.97 13.96 8.43
C PRO A 43 10.57 13.91 6.94
N TYR A 44 9.81 14.89 6.44
CA TYR A 44 9.18 14.81 5.13
C TYR A 44 9.86 15.65 4.06
N TRP A 45 9.85 15.10 2.84
CA TRP A 45 10.50 15.66 1.66
C TRP A 45 9.54 15.75 0.49
N VAL A 46 9.60 16.83 -0.27
CA VAL A 46 8.73 17.13 -1.41
C VAL A 46 9.53 17.51 -2.65
N THR A 47 9.00 17.21 -3.83
CA THR A 47 9.63 17.56 -5.11
C THR A 47 9.25 18.97 -5.55
N VAL A 48 10.04 19.59 -6.43
CA VAL A 48 9.67 20.87 -7.09
C VAL A 48 8.30 20.81 -7.75
N LYS A 49 7.97 19.69 -8.40
CA LYS A 49 6.66 19.50 -9.05
C LYS A 49 5.52 19.50 -8.03
N THR A 50 5.73 18.97 -6.83
CA THR A 50 4.77 19.03 -5.73
C THR A 50 4.62 20.46 -5.22
N LEU A 51 5.73 21.17 -4.99
CA LEU A 51 5.71 22.57 -4.55
C LEU A 51 4.92 23.47 -5.51
N LYS A 52 5.20 23.35 -6.82
CA LYS A 52 4.47 24.09 -7.87
C LYS A 52 2.97 23.80 -7.86
N ARG A 53 2.56 22.54 -7.70
CA ARG A 53 1.14 22.15 -7.62
C ARG A 53 0.43 22.71 -6.40
N MET A 54 1.16 22.89 -5.30
CA MET A 54 0.63 23.36 -4.03
C MET A 54 0.79 24.88 -3.86
N GLU A 55 1.32 25.56 -4.87
CA GLU A 55 1.68 26.99 -4.83
C GLU A 55 2.60 27.36 -3.66
N ALA A 56 3.32 26.38 -3.11
CA ALA A 56 4.27 26.58 -2.02
C ALA A 56 5.63 27.01 -2.58
N LYS A 57 6.26 27.99 -1.92
CA LYS A 57 7.57 28.52 -2.29
C LYS A 57 8.63 28.05 -1.31
N ILE A 58 9.84 27.87 -1.81
CA ILE A 58 11.00 27.62 -0.94
C ILE A 58 11.43 28.95 -0.34
N LEU A 59 11.59 29.00 0.97
CA LEU A 59 12.05 30.19 1.68
C LEU A 59 13.40 30.67 1.10
N PRO A 60 13.55 31.96 0.76
CA PRO A 60 14.77 32.48 0.14
C PRO A 60 16.06 32.17 0.92
N SER A 61 15.98 32.22 2.25
CA SER A 61 17.07 31.92 3.19
C SER A 61 17.44 30.43 3.27
N LYS A 62 16.59 29.54 2.73
CA LYS A 62 16.75 28.08 2.79
C LYS A 62 17.10 27.44 1.44
N LYS A 63 17.23 28.23 0.36
CA LYS A 63 17.44 27.79 -1.04
C LYS A 63 18.65 26.87 -1.32
N ARG A 64 19.52 26.54 -0.36
CA ARG A 64 20.83 25.88 -0.61
C ARG A 64 20.98 24.47 -0.03
N SER A 65 19.89 23.78 0.30
CA SER A 65 19.98 22.44 0.92
C SER A 65 18.87 21.50 0.44
N GLY A 66 18.74 21.39 -0.89
CA GLY A 66 17.99 20.29 -1.50
C GLY A 66 18.83 19.02 -1.57
N VAL A 67 18.20 17.86 -1.50
CA VAL A 67 18.85 16.57 -1.71
C VAL A 67 18.55 16.12 -3.13
N LEU A 68 19.60 15.78 -3.87
CA LEU A 68 19.49 15.15 -5.17
C LEU A 68 19.28 13.65 -4.96
N ILE A 69 18.23 13.10 -5.55
CA ILE A 69 18.00 11.66 -5.54
C ILE A 69 18.08 11.18 -6.97
N ASP A 70 19.10 10.39 -7.27
CA ASP A 70 19.21 9.65 -8.51
C ASP A 70 18.16 8.54 -8.52
N MET A 71 17.27 8.60 -9.50
CA MET A 71 16.30 7.55 -9.76
C MET A 71 16.63 7.04 -11.15
N GLY A 72 17.55 6.07 -11.24
CA GLY A 72 17.81 5.38 -12.51
C GLY A 72 16.51 4.98 -13.21
N ASP A 73 16.52 5.01 -14.54
CA ASP A 73 15.37 4.94 -15.44
C ASP A 73 14.29 3.94 -14.97
N PHE A 74 13.27 4.46 -14.28
CA PHE A 74 12.05 3.71 -14.01
C PHE A 74 10.84 4.61 -14.25
N PRO A 75 9.95 4.23 -15.18
CA PRO A 75 8.82 5.06 -15.55
C PRO A 75 7.85 5.17 -14.37
N TYR A 76 7.68 6.41 -13.90
CA TYR A 76 6.60 6.93 -13.08
C TYR A 76 5.71 5.90 -12.34
N ASN A 77 6.08 5.52 -11.12
CA ASN A 77 5.14 5.24 -10.04
C ASN A 77 5.91 5.02 -8.74
N VAL A 78 5.29 5.30 -7.60
CA VAL A 78 5.84 4.96 -6.28
C VAL A 78 5.96 3.44 -6.18
N LYS A 79 7.11 2.84 -6.50
CA LYS A 79 7.59 1.52 -6.01
C LYS A 79 9.00 1.18 -6.53
N ARG A 80 9.87 0.81 -5.58
CA ARG A 80 11.32 0.48 -5.66
C ARG A 80 12.23 1.63 -6.07
N MET A 81 13.16 1.99 -5.16
CA MET A 81 14.25 2.95 -5.43
C MET A 81 15.53 2.16 -5.74
N PRO A 82 16.41 2.69 -6.60
CA PRO A 82 17.73 2.10 -6.84
C PRO A 82 18.59 2.12 -5.58
N SER A 83 19.52 1.17 -5.50
CA SER A 83 20.29 0.77 -4.32
C SER A 83 21.43 1.72 -3.93
N ARG A 84 21.63 2.84 -4.64
CA ARG A 84 22.69 3.80 -4.39
C ARG A 84 22.14 5.23 -4.29
N TYR A 85 22.35 5.84 -3.13
CA TYR A 85 22.27 7.29 -2.95
C TYR A 85 23.68 7.79 -2.79
N THR A 86 24.06 8.75 -3.62
CA THR A 86 25.14 9.66 -3.27
C THR A 86 24.45 10.88 -2.67
N LEU A 87 24.71 11.18 -1.39
CA LEU A 87 24.39 12.50 -0.83
C LEU A 87 25.27 13.51 -1.58
N MET A 88 24.81 13.94 -2.76
CA MET A 88 25.53 14.88 -3.59
C MET A 88 25.43 16.23 -2.88
N LYS A 89 26.50 16.52 -2.12
CA LYS A 89 27.06 17.81 -1.72
C LYS A 89 26.07 18.98 -1.77
N ARG A 90 25.89 19.64 -0.62
CA ARG A 90 25.20 20.94 -0.45
C ARG A 90 25.44 21.84 -1.68
N ILE A 91 24.44 21.95 -2.57
CA ILE A 91 24.58 22.68 -3.83
C ILE A 91 24.69 24.17 -3.49
N LYS A 92 25.94 24.66 -3.43
CA LYS A 92 26.25 26.07 -3.13
C LYS A 92 26.14 26.97 -4.36
N ASN A 93 26.07 26.41 -5.58
CA ASN A 93 26.20 27.16 -6.82
C ASN A 93 24.88 27.22 -7.63
N LYS A 94 24.52 28.41 -8.15
CA LYS A 94 23.24 28.66 -8.85
C LYS A 94 23.15 27.93 -10.19
N ASP A 95 24.27 27.65 -10.85
CA ASP A 95 24.31 27.10 -12.22
C ASP A 95 24.03 25.59 -12.28
N LEU A 96 24.37 24.84 -11.23
CA LEU A 96 24.05 23.41 -11.10
C LEU A 96 22.54 23.14 -11.05
N VAL A 97 21.73 24.08 -10.55
CA VAL A 97 20.26 23.94 -10.50
C VAL A 97 19.65 23.96 -11.91
N LYS A 98 20.28 24.65 -12.87
CA LYS A 98 19.82 24.67 -14.27
C LYS A 98 20.17 23.35 -14.99
N GLU A 99 21.33 22.77 -14.72
CA GLU A 99 21.79 21.53 -15.38
C GLU A 99 21.00 20.27 -14.95
N ILE A 100 20.52 20.24 -13.70
CA ILE A 100 19.65 19.17 -13.16
C ILE A 100 18.29 19.10 -13.88
N SER A 101 17.91 20.11 -14.67
CA SER A 101 16.67 20.09 -15.44
C SER A 101 16.73 19.21 -16.71
N ARG A 102 17.91 18.66 -17.07
CA ARG A 102 18.13 17.87 -18.29
C ARG A 102 18.19 16.34 -18.10
N GLY A 103 18.16 15.82 -16.87
CA GLY A 103 18.16 14.36 -16.59
C GLY A 103 17.25 14.00 -15.41
N ASP A 104 16.99 12.71 -15.21
CA ASP A 104 16.00 12.12 -14.26
C ASP A 104 16.24 12.40 -12.75
N LEU A 105 17.16 13.32 -12.46
CA LEU A 105 17.50 13.84 -11.15
C LEU A 105 16.39 14.73 -10.61
N ARG A 106 15.67 14.23 -9.60
CA ARG A 106 14.62 15.00 -8.92
C ARG A 106 15.22 15.75 -7.73
N LEU A 107 15.07 17.07 -7.71
CA LEU A 107 15.36 17.90 -6.55
C LEU A 107 14.27 17.71 -5.49
N TRP A 108 14.68 17.31 -4.29
CA TRP A 108 13.81 17.19 -3.11
C TRP A 108 14.17 18.26 -2.08
N PHE A 109 13.14 18.86 -1.48
CA PHE A 109 13.23 19.84 -0.41
C PHE A 109 12.53 19.31 0.83
N ASN A 110 13.08 19.58 2.00
CA ASN A 110 12.40 19.29 3.25
C ASN A 110 11.22 20.27 3.40
N ILE A 111 10.06 19.81 3.86
CA ILE A 111 8.88 20.69 3.94
C ILE A 111 9.10 21.88 4.87
N SER A 112 9.98 21.76 5.88
CA SER A 112 10.37 22.87 6.78
C SER A 112 11.12 24.01 6.07
N GLN A 113 11.53 23.83 4.81
CA GLN A 113 12.19 24.84 4.00
C GLN A 113 11.21 25.65 3.15
N THR A 114 9.92 25.40 3.28
CA THR A 114 8.86 26.04 2.50
C THR A 114 8.16 27.14 3.31
N ASP A 115 7.47 28.02 2.62
CA ASP A 115 6.65 29.08 3.22
C ASP A 115 5.39 28.55 3.92
N ASP A 116 4.94 27.34 3.58
CA ASP A 116 3.80 26.68 4.21
C ASP A 116 4.06 25.19 4.50
N PRO A 117 4.87 24.87 5.52
CA PRO A 117 5.18 23.49 5.91
C PRO A 117 3.92 22.73 6.35
N SER A 118 3.00 23.38 7.07
CA SER A 118 1.80 22.76 7.62
C SER A 118 0.82 22.31 6.53
N ARG A 119 0.64 23.08 5.45
CA ARG A 119 -0.18 22.66 4.29
C ARG A 119 0.45 21.49 3.55
N LEU A 120 1.77 21.46 3.40
CA LEU A 120 2.46 20.33 2.77
C LEU A 120 2.42 19.07 3.64
N GLU A 121 2.52 19.22 4.96
CA GLU A 121 2.35 18.12 5.91
C GLU A 121 0.96 17.49 5.79
N LYS A 122 -0.09 18.32 5.69
CA LYS A 122 -1.46 17.86 5.41
C LYS A 122 -1.58 17.14 4.06
N TYR A 123 -0.71 17.40 3.08
CA TYR A 123 -0.70 16.74 1.78
C TYR A 123 0.07 15.41 1.80
N ILE A 124 0.94 15.20 2.78
CA ILE A 124 1.74 13.98 2.89
C ILE A 124 0.83 12.81 3.28
N GLY A 125 0.79 11.79 2.41
CA GLY A 125 -0.18 10.69 2.48
C GLY A 125 -1.38 10.85 1.55
N LYS A 126 -1.61 12.05 0.98
CA LYS A 126 -2.65 12.35 -0.01
C LYS A 126 -2.14 12.41 -1.45
N SER A 127 -0.93 11.91 -1.69
CA SER A 127 -0.33 11.85 -3.03
C SER A 127 -0.97 10.80 -3.94
N ILE A 128 -1.93 10.04 -3.42
CA ILE A 128 -2.67 8.99 -4.11
C ILE A 128 -4.14 9.14 -3.73
N ALA A 129 -4.99 9.28 -4.75
CA ALA A 129 -6.44 9.19 -4.58
C ALA A 129 -6.86 7.72 -4.43
N PHE A 130 -7.64 7.44 -3.40
CA PHE A 130 -8.21 6.12 -3.14
C PHE A 130 -9.71 6.16 -3.34
N ASP A 131 -10.28 5.03 -3.74
CA ASP A 131 -11.72 4.84 -3.77
C ASP A 131 -12.24 4.73 -2.33
N GLY A 132 -13.27 5.50 -2.01
CA GLY A 132 -13.83 5.57 -0.66
C GLY A 132 -14.62 4.32 -0.26
N ILE A 133 -15.10 3.54 -1.22
CA ILE A 133 -15.93 2.36 -0.98
C ILE A 133 -15.07 1.11 -0.82
N ASP A 134 -14.08 0.87 -1.67
CA ASP A 134 -13.26 -0.36 -1.57
C ASP A 134 -11.85 -0.12 -0.98
N GLY A 135 -11.45 1.15 -0.83
CA GLY A 135 -10.14 1.54 -0.32
C GLY A 135 -8.99 1.30 -1.30
N GLN A 136 -9.26 0.86 -2.53
CA GLN A 136 -8.23 0.61 -3.53
C GLN A 136 -7.74 1.92 -4.15
N LYS A 137 -6.51 1.89 -4.66
CA LYS A 137 -5.95 3.02 -5.40
C LYS A 137 -6.78 3.22 -6.68
N ILE A 138 -7.18 4.45 -6.96
CA ILE A 138 -7.73 4.81 -8.28
C ILE A 138 -6.59 4.68 -9.30
N THR A 139 -6.73 3.73 -10.23
CA THR A 139 -5.68 3.35 -11.19
C THR A 139 -5.67 4.22 -12.45
N ASP A 140 -6.81 4.76 -12.87
CA ASP A 140 -6.88 5.68 -14.00
C ASP A 140 -6.07 6.95 -13.67
N SER A 141 -4.98 7.16 -14.40
CA SER A 141 -4.02 8.23 -14.15
C SER A 141 -4.60 9.62 -14.39
N ARG A 142 -5.60 9.75 -15.26
CA ARG A 142 -6.28 11.01 -15.58
C ARG A 142 -7.20 11.40 -14.43
N ILE A 143 -8.00 10.44 -13.95
CA ILE A 143 -8.84 10.62 -12.76
C ILE A 143 -7.97 10.92 -11.55
N GLN A 144 -6.91 10.13 -11.33
CA GLN A 144 -5.99 10.36 -10.23
C GLN A 144 -5.37 11.76 -10.27
N ARG A 145 -4.98 12.26 -11.45
CA ARG A 145 -4.42 13.62 -11.58
C ARG A 145 -5.45 14.70 -11.26
N ALA A 146 -6.67 14.58 -11.79
CA ALA A 146 -7.74 15.55 -11.55
C ALA A 146 -8.18 15.61 -10.08
N LEU A 147 -8.31 14.45 -9.42
CA LEU A 147 -8.64 14.41 -7.99
C LEU A 147 -7.49 14.94 -7.12
N LEU A 148 -6.24 14.63 -7.48
CA LEU A 148 -5.08 15.14 -6.75
C LEU A 148 -4.87 16.65 -6.89
N SER A 149 -5.31 17.27 -8.00
CA SER A 149 -5.20 18.73 -8.16
C SER A 149 -6.15 19.50 -7.24
N VAL A 150 -7.15 18.85 -6.64
CA VAL A 150 -8.10 19.46 -5.70
C VAL A 150 -8.01 18.85 -4.30
N ALA A 151 -7.25 17.77 -4.12
CA ALA A 151 -7.11 17.03 -2.87
C ALA A 151 -6.59 17.86 -1.68
N PHE A 152 -5.92 18.98 -1.93
CA PHE A 152 -5.38 19.83 -0.87
C PHE A 152 -6.46 20.59 -0.07
N HIS A 153 -7.67 20.71 -0.63
CA HIS A 153 -8.83 21.26 0.09
C HIS A 153 -9.47 20.27 1.05
N PHE A 154 -9.03 19.01 1.04
CA PHE A 154 -9.64 17.93 1.79
C PHE A 154 -8.67 17.32 2.81
N THR A 155 -9.21 16.85 3.91
CA THR A 155 -8.53 16.09 4.97
C THR A 155 -8.39 14.61 4.61
N SER A 156 -9.28 14.07 3.77
CA SER A 156 -9.28 12.67 3.35
C SER A 156 -8.76 12.46 1.91
N PRO A 157 -7.96 11.40 1.65
CA PRO A 157 -7.56 11.01 0.28
C PRO A 157 -8.60 10.11 -0.42
N TYR A 158 -9.74 9.85 0.21
CA TYR A 158 -10.77 8.92 -0.26
C TYR A 158 -11.87 9.64 -1.05
N TRP A 159 -12.25 9.05 -2.18
CA TRP A 159 -13.19 9.61 -3.14
C TRP A 159 -14.26 8.59 -3.50
N VAL A 160 -15.52 9.00 -3.47
CA VAL A 160 -16.69 8.16 -3.78
C VAL A 160 -17.33 8.70 -5.06
N THR A 161 -17.65 7.84 -6.02
CA THR A 161 -18.37 8.25 -7.23
C THR A 161 -19.79 8.68 -6.88
N LYS A 162 -20.37 9.62 -7.65
CA LYS A 162 -21.76 10.04 -7.46
C LYS A 162 -22.73 8.86 -7.60
N GLU A 163 -22.43 7.95 -8.52
CA GLU A 163 -23.23 6.75 -8.78
C GLU A 163 -23.25 5.83 -7.55
N ASP A 164 -22.10 5.58 -6.93
CA ASP A 164 -22.01 4.72 -5.74
C ASP A 164 -22.64 5.39 -4.51
N ALA A 165 -22.44 6.70 -4.35
CA ALA A 165 -23.07 7.47 -3.28
C ALA A 165 -24.60 7.40 -3.39
N SER A 166 -25.14 7.56 -4.60
CA SER A 166 -26.58 7.42 -4.87
C SER A 166 -27.07 6.00 -4.61
N PHE A 167 -26.36 4.98 -5.12
CA PHE A 167 -26.72 3.57 -4.96
C PHE A 167 -26.77 3.15 -3.49
N LEU A 168 -25.83 3.63 -2.67
CA LEU A 168 -25.76 3.34 -1.23
C LEU A 168 -26.58 4.32 -0.37
N LYS A 169 -27.31 5.26 -0.98
CA LYS A 169 -28.10 6.30 -0.30
C LYS A 169 -27.28 7.11 0.72
N LEU A 170 -26.03 7.42 0.37
CA LEU A 170 -25.15 8.23 1.21
C LEU A 170 -25.55 9.71 1.15
N SER A 171 -25.70 10.32 2.32
CA SER A 171 -26.06 11.74 2.44
C SER A 171 -24.82 12.63 2.41
N THR A 172 -24.83 13.63 1.53
CA THR A 172 -23.82 14.70 1.46
C THR A 172 -24.25 15.91 2.28
N LYS A 173 -23.28 16.69 2.75
CA LYS A 173 -23.54 17.98 3.39
C LYS A 173 -24.27 18.91 2.41
N GLU A 174 -25.05 19.84 2.94
CA GLU A 174 -25.86 20.77 2.14
C GLU A 174 -25.01 21.57 1.15
N ASN A 175 -25.56 21.80 -0.05
CA ASN A 175 -24.95 22.60 -1.12
C ASN A 175 -23.59 22.12 -1.65
N ILE A 176 -23.12 20.93 -1.25
CA ILE A 176 -21.90 20.35 -1.80
C ILE A 176 -22.13 19.83 -3.22
N ARG A 177 -21.28 20.28 -4.15
CA ARG A 177 -21.25 19.78 -5.53
C ARG A 177 -20.15 18.73 -5.70
N PRO A 178 -20.41 17.63 -6.45
CA PRO A 178 -19.35 16.70 -6.80
C PRO A 178 -18.35 17.35 -7.76
N ILE A 179 -17.13 16.84 -7.74
CA ILE A 179 -16.05 17.24 -8.63
C ILE A 179 -16.19 16.47 -9.94
N ALA A 180 -16.37 17.21 -11.03
CA ALA A 180 -16.43 16.66 -12.37
C ALA A 180 -15.02 16.34 -12.89
N VAL A 181 -14.85 15.13 -13.39
CA VAL A 181 -13.61 14.68 -14.02
C VAL A 181 -13.94 14.16 -15.41
N SER A 182 -13.61 14.97 -16.42
CA SER A 182 -13.80 14.63 -17.83
C SER A 182 -12.51 14.05 -18.41
N TYR A 183 -12.63 12.94 -19.13
CA TYR A 183 -11.52 12.30 -19.83
C TYR A 183 -12.04 11.61 -21.10
N ALA A 184 -11.22 11.59 -22.15
CA ALA A 184 -11.56 10.81 -23.34
C ALA A 184 -11.43 9.33 -23.02
N GLU A 185 -12.46 8.52 -23.27
CA GLU A 185 -12.29 7.07 -23.21
C GLU A 185 -11.30 6.65 -24.30
N GLU A 186 -10.30 5.83 -23.92
CA GLU A 186 -9.53 5.17 -24.97
C GLU A 186 -10.51 4.21 -25.64
N PRO A 187 -10.61 4.21 -26.98
CA PRO A 187 -11.48 3.27 -27.67
C PRO A 187 -11.11 1.87 -27.16
N GLU A 188 -12.09 1.17 -26.56
CA GLU A 188 -11.94 -0.23 -26.19
C GLU A 188 -11.46 -0.94 -27.46
N SER A 189 -10.16 -1.24 -27.56
CA SER A 189 -9.61 -1.81 -28.79
C SER A 189 -10.34 -3.14 -29.00
N PRO A 190 -11.20 -3.27 -30.03
CA PRO A 190 -11.96 -4.48 -30.23
C PRO A 190 -10.95 -5.57 -30.58
N GLY A 191 -10.69 -6.49 -29.65
CA GLY A 191 -9.95 -7.72 -29.94
C GLY A 191 -8.47 -7.60 -30.34
N SER A 192 -7.75 -6.50 -30.07
CA SER A 192 -6.32 -6.46 -30.46
C SER A 192 -5.47 -7.31 -29.51
N THR A 193 -5.24 -8.58 -29.87
CA THR A 193 -3.99 -9.27 -29.55
C THR A 193 -2.85 -8.33 -29.96
N PHE A 194 -1.94 -8.09 -29.02
CA PHE A 194 -0.80 -7.17 -29.12
C PHE A 194 0.08 -7.41 -30.39
N ALA A 195 -0.11 -8.52 -31.09
CA ALA A 195 0.63 -8.96 -32.27
C ALA A 195 0.29 -8.23 -33.59
N GLN A 196 -0.86 -7.60 -33.76
CA GLN A 196 -1.21 -6.93 -35.04
C GLN A 196 -0.67 -5.50 -35.17
N LYS A 197 -0.18 -4.87 -34.09
CA LYS A 197 0.26 -3.46 -34.10
C LYS A 197 1.71 -3.22 -34.57
N MET A 198 2.46 -4.25 -34.95
CA MET A 198 3.85 -4.09 -35.40
C MET A 198 4.07 -4.14 -36.93
N GLN A 199 3.04 -4.36 -37.75
CA GLN A 199 3.25 -4.56 -39.20
C GLN A 199 3.07 -3.31 -40.09
N THR A 200 2.53 -2.21 -39.59
CA THR A 200 2.42 -0.98 -40.38
C THR A 200 3.04 0.17 -39.59
N GLY A 201 4.22 0.64 -40.03
CA GLY A 201 4.97 1.77 -39.47
C GLY A 201 4.28 3.14 -39.58
N GLY A 202 2.95 3.18 -39.57
CA GLY A 202 2.17 4.40 -39.50
C GLY A 202 1.94 4.79 -38.05
N ILE A 203 2.43 5.97 -37.66
CA ILE A 203 2.06 6.63 -36.41
C ILE A 203 0.57 6.99 -36.52
N TYR A 204 -0.31 6.09 -36.08
CA TYR A 204 -1.71 6.42 -35.88
C TYR A 204 -1.80 7.32 -34.64
N LEU A 205 -1.87 8.64 -34.85
CA LEU A 205 -2.41 9.56 -33.87
C LEU A 205 -3.93 9.38 -33.91
N PRO A 206 -4.58 8.76 -32.92
CA PRO A 206 -6.03 8.69 -32.90
C PRO A 206 -6.57 10.12 -32.85
N THR A 207 -7.26 10.53 -33.90
CA THR A 207 -8.08 11.74 -33.92
C THR A 207 -9.17 11.52 -32.87
N LEU A 208 -8.98 12.13 -31.69
CA LEU A 208 -10.00 12.20 -30.65
C LEU A 208 -11.19 12.96 -31.22
N SER A 209 -12.21 12.25 -31.72
CA SER A 209 -13.50 12.89 -31.98
C SER A 209 -14.03 13.42 -30.64
N LYS A 210 -14.60 14.62 -30.65
CA LYS A 210 -15.19 15.26 -29.45
C LYS A 210 -16.31 14.43 -28.80
N GLU A 211 -16.74 13.35 -29.45
CA GLU A 211 -17.88 12.51 -29.07
C GLU A 211 -17.56 11.49 -27.97
N ASN A 212 -16.29 11.23 -27.63
CA ASN A 212 -15.90 10.20 -26.65
C ASN A 212 -15.39 10.75 -25.31
N ILE A 213 -15.89 11.90 -24.85
CA ILE A 213 -15.54 12.45 -23.54
C ILE A 213 -16.50 11.92 -22.47
N THR A 214 -16.00 11.03 -21.62
CA THR A 214 -16.73 10.56 -20.44
C THR A 214 -16.46 11.51 -19.28
N THR A 215 -17.53 11.91 -18.58
CA THR A 215 -17.43 12.70 -17.35
C THR A 215 -17.90 11.86 -16.17
N LYS A 216 -17.01 11.67 -15.17
CA LYS A 216 -17.34 11.03 -13.90
C LYS A 216 -17.34 12.05 -12.78
N MET A 217 -18.29 11.90 -11.85
CA MET A 217 -18.51 12.83 -10.74
C MET A 217 -18.05 12.19 -9.44
N PHE A 218 -17.26 12.91 -8.64
CA PHE A 218 -16.70 12.39 -7.38
C PHE A 218 -17.00 13.30 -6.20
N TYR A 219 -17.36 12.70 -5.07
CA TYR A 219 -17.35 13.36 -3.76
C TYR A 219 -16.09 12.95 -3.00
N ASN A 220 -15.44 13.89 -2.32
CA ASN A 220 -14.46 13.54 -1.31
C ASN A 220 -15.19 12.96 -0.09
N LEU A 221 -14.53 12.09 0.70
CA LEU A 221 -15.11 11.60 1.96
C LEU A 221 -15.59 12.74 2.88
N ASP A 222 -14.90 13.88 2.88
CA ASP A 222 -15.22 15.04 3.71
C ASP A 222 -16.56 15.71 3.35
N HIS A 223 -17.09 15.41 2.16
CA HIS A 223 -18.38 15.90 1.67
C HIS A 223 -19.59 15.19 2.29
N PHE A 224 -19.40 14.02 2.90
CA PHE A 224 -20.50 13.25 3.47
C PHE A 224 -20.85 13.73 4.88
N VAL A 225 -22.15 13.66 5.23
CA VAL A 225 -22.64 13.95 6.59
C VAL A 225 -22.09 12.93 7.57
N ASP A 226 -22.23 11.64 7.23
CA ASP A 226 -21.71 10.53 8.02
C ASP A 226 -20.50 9.88 7.32
N GLN A 227 -19.31 10.37 7.66
CA GLN A 227 -18.06 9.79 7.18
C GLN A 227 -17.83 8.39 7.75
N SER A 228 -18.37 8.10 8.93
CA SER A 228 -18.19 6.81 9.60
C SER A 228 -18.93 5.70 8.85
N ALA A 229 -20.12 5.99 8.31
CA ALA A 229 -20.85 5.07 7.43
C ALA A 229 -20.01 4.67 6.21
N VAL A 230 -19.38 5.61 5.52
CA VAL A 230 -18.50 5.30 4.37
C VAL A 230 -17.32 4.43 4.78
N GLN A 231 -16.71 4.71 5.94
CA GLN A 231 -15.64 3.87 6.48
C GLN A 231 -16.12 2.46 6.84
N GLN A 232 -17.33 2.31 7.36
CA GLN A 232 -17.94 1.00 7.64
C GLN A 232 -18.22 0.23 6.34
N LEU A 233 -18.77 0.88 5.31
CA LEU A 233 -18.96 0.28 3.99
C LEU A 233 -17.65 -0.29 3.44
N ARG A 234 -16.55 0.45 3.61
CA ARG A 234 -15.21 -0.01 3.21
C ARG A 234 -14.71 -1.21 3.99
N LYS A 235 -15.04 -1.31 5.29
CA LYS A 235 -14.73 -2.51 6.09
C LYS A 235 -15.56 -3.72 5.63
N LEU A 236 -16.76 -3.48 5.12
CA LEU A 236 -17.66 -4.50 4.59
C LEU A 236 -17.42 -4.83 3.12
N TYR A 237 -16.52 -4.13 2.43
CA TYR A 237 -16.34 -4.28 1.00
C TYR A 237 -15.99 -5.74 0.63
N PRO A 238 -16.87 -6.45 -0.11
CA PRO A 238 -16.82 -7.88 -0.31
C PRO A 238 -15.55 -8.36 -0.99
N TYR A 239 -14.96 -9.39 -0.42
CA TYR A 239 -13.90 -10.14 -1.06
C TYR A 239 -14.06 -11.63 -0.84
N ARG A 240 -13.41 -12.39 -1.71
CA ARG A 240 -13.18 -13.82 -1.55
C ARG A 240 -11.70 -14.06 -1.29
N ILE A 241 -11.40 -15.20 -0.69
CA ILE A 241 -10.03 -15.70 -0.64
C ILE A 241 -9.86 -16.73 -1.75
N PHE A 242 -8.95 -16.46 -2.68
CA PHE A 242 -8.60 -17.38 -3.75
C PHE A 242 -7.09 -17.61 -3.73
N MET A 243 -6.67 -18.87 -3.60
CA MET A 243 -5.24 -19.25 -3.51
C MET A 243 -4.45 -18.43 -2.47
N GLY A 244 -5.03 -18.20 -1.29
CA GLY A 244 -4.40 -17.44 -0.20
C GLY A 244 -4.27 -15.93 -0.44
N LYS A 245 -4.90 -15.41 -1.51
CA LYS A 245 -4.95 -13.97 -1.83
C LYS A 245 -6.36 -13.43 -1.65
N LYS A 246 -6.43 -12.19 -1.17
CA LYS A 246 -7.64 -11.37 -1.14
C LYS A 246 -7.98 -10.96 -2.58
N GLU A 247 -9.12 -11.41 -3.08
CA GLU A 247 -9.65 -10.99 -4.37
C GLU A 247 -11.00 -10.33 -4.18
N PHE A 248 -11.17 -9.14 -4.73
CA PHE A 248 -12.45 -8.44 -4.72
C PHE A 248 -13.36 -8.96 -5.83
N TYR A 249 -14.67 -8.93 -5.59
CA TYR A 249 -15.64 -9.16 -6.66
C TYR A 249 -15.67 -7.95 -7.61
N THR A 250 -16.27 -8.11 -8.79
CA THR A 250 -16.49 -6.97 -9.69
C THR A 250 -17.33 -5.92 -8.98
N ARG A 251 -17.10 -4.62 -9.25
CA ARG A 251 -17.73 -3.52 -8.51
C ARG A 251 -19.24 -3.69 -8.40
N ARG A 252 -19.92 -3.97 -9.53
CA ARG A 252 -21.37 -4.21 -9.57
C ARG A 252 -21.83 -5.32 -8.61
N PHE A 253 -21.10 -6.44 -8.55
CA PHE A 253 -21.41 -7.54 -7.65
C PHE A 253 -21.11 -7.19 -6.19
N SER A 254 -19.96 -6.55 -5.92
CA SER A 254 -19.58 -6.10 -4.59
C SER A 254 -20.63 -5.16 -3.99
N MET A 255 -21.16 -4.22 -4.76
CA MET A 255 -22.14 -3.25 -4.26
C MET A 255 -23.46 -3.94 -3.83
N GLY A 256 -23.94 -4.94 -4.58
CA GLY A 256 -25.10 -5.74 -4.18
C GLY A 256 -24.86 -6.52 -2.88
N LEU A 257 -23.67 -7.11 -2.74
CA LEU A 257 -23.26 -7.81 -1.52
C LEU A 257 -23.08 -6.87 -0.32
N VAL A 258 -22.60 -5.64 -0.50
CA VAL A 258 -22.55 -4.60 0.56
C VAL A 258 -23.95 -4.28 1.06
N LEU A 259 -24.90 -4.00 0.16
CA LEU A 259 -26.28 -3.73 0.55
C LEU A 259 -26.90 -4.89 1.32
N MET A 260 -26.60 -6.13 0.91
CA MET A 260 -27.05 -7.31 1.64
C MET A 260 -26.42 -7.39 3.04
N ALA A 261 -25.12 -7.13 3.16
CA ALA A 261 -24.45 -7.11 4.45
C ALA A 261 -25.08 -6.09 5.39
N LEU A 262 -25.41 -4.88 4.91
CA LEU A 262 -26.08 -3.86 5.71
C LEU A 262 -27.49 -4.30 6.13
N ARG A 263 -28.28 -4.86 5.20
CA ARG A 263 -29.65 -5.31 5.50
C ARG A 263 -29.70 -6.44 6.53
N GLN A 264 -28.72 -7.34 6.47
CA GLN A 264 -28.64 -8.51 7.36
C GLN A 264 -27.73 -8.29 8.56
N ASN A 265 -27.22 -7.06 8.77
CA ASN A 265 -26.25 -6.73 9.82
C ASN A 265 -25.01 -7.64 9.83
N TYR A 266 -24.56 -8.09 8.65
CA TYR A 266 -23.32 -8.85 8.53
C TYR A 266 -22.11 -7.94 8.77
N THR A 267 -21.20 -8.41 9.60
CA THR A 267 -19.98 -7.67 9.98
C THR A 267 -18.75 -8.14 9.21
N SER A 268 -18.85 -9.27 8.50
CA SER A 268 -17.75 -9.84 7.74
C SER A 268 -17.78 -9.44 6.26
N PRO A 269 -16.67 -8.95 5.69
CA PRO A 269 -16.53 -8.72 4.24
C PRO A 269 -16.28 -10.01 3.43
N LEU A 270 -16.16 -11.16 4.08
CA LEU A 270 -15.81 -12.42 3.42
C LEU A 270 -17.05 -13.17 2.95
N TRP A 271 -17.07 -13.50 1.65
CA TRP A 271 -18.17 -14.20 0.99
C TRP A 271 -17.69 -15.47 0.26
N PHE A 272 -18.58 -16.47 0.20
CA PHE A 272 -18.29 -17.79 -0.36
C PHE A 272 -19.37 -18.27 -1.33
N THR A 273 -18.95 -19.08 -2.30
CA THR A 273 -19.86 -19.80 -3.21
C THR A 273 -20.16 -21.20 -2.64
N PRO A 274 -21.29 -21.84 -3.03
CA PRO A 274 -21.65 -23.18 -2.59
C PRO A 274 -20.53 -24.20 -2.74
N GLY A 275 -19.89 -24.26 -3.91
CA GLY A 275 -18.81 -25.24 -4.15
C GLY A 275 -17.59 -25.06 -3.23
N LYS A 276 -17.33 -23.85 -2.69
CA LYS A 276 -16.29 -23.66 -1.67
C LYS A 276 -16.73 -24.17 -0.30
N ILE A 277 -17.98 -23.90 0.07
CA ILE A 277 -18.57 -24.36 1.34
C ILE A 277 -18.55 -25.89 1.37
N GLU A 278 -18.99 -26.54 0.30
CA GLU A 278 -18.98 -27.99 0.15
C GLU A 278 -17.57 -28.57 0.20
N LYS A 279 -16.63 -28.01 -0.59
CA LYS A 279 -15.22 -28.43 -0.59
C LYS A 279 -14.59 -28.39 0.80
N HIS A 280 -14.96 -27.41 1.61
CA HIS A 280 -14.44 -27.25 2.97
C HIS A 280 -15.33 -27.89 4.05
N LYS A 281 -16.40 -28.60 3.66
CA LYS A 281 -17.39 -29.22 4.55
C LYS A 281 -17.94 -28.23 5.60
N TRP A 282 -18.13 -26.98 5.21
CA TRP A 282 -18.74 -25.97 6.07
C TRP A 282 -20.26 -26.15 6.07
N ARG A 283 -20.88 -26.04 7.24
CA ARG A 283 -22.34 -26.06 7.39
C ARG A 283 -22.88 -24.64 7.42
N ILE A 284 -24.00 -24.41 6.74
CA ILE A 284 -24.72 -23.14 6.73
C ILE A 284 -25.69 -23.16 7.92
N VAL A 285 -25.59 -22.18 8.84
CA VAL A 285 -26.47 -22.03 10.02
C VAL A 285 -27.84 -21.51 9.60
N LYS A 286 -27.83 -20.58 8.65
CA LYS A 286 -28.98 -19.81 8.23
C LYS A 286 -28.95 -19.78 6.72
N ASP A 287 -29.95 -20.36 6.07
CA ASP A 287 -30.03 -20.43 4.60
C ASP A 287 -30.43 -19.07 4.00
N GLU A 288 -29.63 -18.05 4.31
CA GLU A 288 -29.73 -16.72 3.77
C GLU A 288 -28.65 -16.54 2.72
N TYR A 289 -29.07 -16.72 1.47
CA TYR A 289 -28.21 -16.50 0.31
C TYR A 289 -28.74 -15.35 -0.55
N HIS A 290 -27.84 -14.78 -1.34
CA HIS A 290 -28.22 -13.77 -2.32
C HIS A 290 -28.06 -14.27 -3.74
N ARG A 291 -29.08 -13.99 -4.57
CA ARG A 291 -29.06 -14.18 -6.02
C ARG A 291 -28.76 -12.84 -6.68
N LEU A 292 -27.54 -12.69 -7.21
CA LEU A 292 -27.08 -11.44 -7.84
C LEU A 292 -27.51 -11.29 -9.31
N SER A 293 -28.09 -12.33 -9.90
CA SER A 293 -28.53 -12.34 -11.28
C SER A 293 -29.76 -13.23 -11.44
N GLU A 294 -30.78 -12.73 -12.11
CA GLU A 294 -31.94 -13.52 -12.51
C GLU A 294 -31.54 -14.70 -13.40
N LYS A 295 -30.48 -14.55 -14.21
CA LYS A 295 -30.10 -15.51 -15.26
C LYS A 295 -29.27 -16.70 -14.77
N LYS A 296 -28.68 -16.66 -13.56
CA LYS A 296 -27.94 -17.80 -12.97
C LYS A 296 -28.14 -17.82 -11.45
N ASP A 297 -28.52 -18.97 -10.89
CA ASP A 297 -28.65 -19.19 -9.44
C ASP A 297 -27.28 -19.27 -8.76
N VAL A 298 -26.50 -18.20 -8.87
CA VAL A 298 -25.22 -18.08 -8.17
C VAL A 298 -25.51 -17.56 -6.77
N ARG A 299 -25.52 -18.49 -5.82
CA ARG A 299 -25.69 -18.19 -4.40
C ARG A 299 -24.37 -17.71 -3.80
N PHE A 300 -24.45 -16.71 -2.94
CA PHE A 300 -23.35 -16.25 -2.11
C PHE A 300 -23.76 -16.30 -0.65
N TYR A 301 -22.88 -16.84 0.18
CA TYR A 301 -23.06 -16.92 1.62
C TYR A 301 -22.01 -16.05 2.30
N ASN A 302 -22.45 -15.19 3.20
CA ASN A 302 -21.54 -14.43 4.04
C ASN A 302 -20.94 -15.36 5.11
N ARG A 303 -19.70 -15.10 5.54
CA ARG A 303 -19.10 -15.81 6.68
C ARG A 303 -20.02 -15.88 7.91
N CYS A 304 -20.78 -14.83 8.18
CA CYS A 304 -21.66 -14.73 9.37
C CYS A 304 -22.73 -15.83 9.44
N VAL A 305 -23.06 -16.51 8.32
CA VAL A 305 -24.10 -17.55 8.30
C VAL A 305 -23.54 -18.98 8.27
N LEU A 306 -22.26 -19.18 8.58
CA LEU A 306 -21.63 -20.50 8.62
C LEU A 306 -21.45 -21.00 10.07
N SER A 307 -21.73 -22.29 10.31
CA SER A 307 -21.99 -22.86 11.66
C SER A 307 -20.77 -23.26 12.43
N ASN A 308 -19.61 -23.17 11.80
CA ASN A 308 -18.36 -23.38 12.49
C ASN A 308 -17.86 -22.00 12.86
N ASN A 309 -17.56 -21.83 14.16
CA ASN A 309 -16.63 -20.80 14.60
C ASN A 309 -15.45 -20.89 13.65
N PHE A 310 -15.34 -19.94 12.73
CA PHE A 310 -14.05 -19.61 12.15
C PHE A 310 -13.21 -19.25 13.36
N THR A 311 -12.48 -20.22 13.91
CA THR A 311 -11.35 -19.85 14.73
C THR A 311 -10.48 -19.01 13.81
N THR A 312 -9.88 -17.97 14.35
CA THR A 312 -8.87 -17.15 13.68
C THR A 312 -7.82 -18.05 12.96
N GLU A 313 -7.66 -19.28 13.42
CA GLU A 313 -6.86 -20.40 12.88
C GLU A 313 -7.24 -20.87 11.45
N GLU A 314 -8.51 -20.85 11.04
CA GLU A 314 -8.89 -21.24 9.67
C GLU A 314 -8.77 -20.07 8.69
N VAL A 315 -8.95 -18.83 9.16
CA VAL A 315 -8.51 -17.64 8.40
C VAL A 315 -6.98 -17.63 8.28
N ALA A 316 -6.26 -18.14 9.28
CA ALA A 316 -4.80 -18.28 9.23
C ALA A 316 -4.30 -19.25 8.16
N ARG A 317 -5.05 -20.30 7.80
CA ARG A 317 -4.76 -21.13 6.61
C ARG A 317 -4.79 -20.34 5.30
N PHE A 318 -5.44 -19.17 5.31
CA PHE A 318 -5.47 -18.24 4.19
C PHE A 318 -4.47 -17.09 4.32
N HIS A 319 -3.79 -16.95 5.46
CA HIS A 319 -2.72 -15.98 5.61
C HIS A 319 -1.47 -16.51 4.91
N THR A 320 -1.12 -15.85 3.81
CA THR A 320 0.23 -15.90 3.29
C THR A 320 1.19 -15.45 4.39
N HIS A 321 2.24 -16.23 4.65
CA HIS A 321 3.30 -15.86 5.58
C HIS A 321 4.36 -14.99 4.89
N PHE A 322 4.89 -14.02 5.63
CA PHE A 322 5.85 -13.02 5.13
C PHE A 322 7.12 -13.01 5.97
N SER A 323 8.27 -12.73 5.34
CA SER A 323 9.47 -12.31 6.07
C SER A 323 9.22 -10.91 6.60
N LEU A 324 9.42 -10.68 7.90
CA LEU A 324 9.30 -9.34 8.49
C LEU A 324 10.34 -8.39 7.92
N PHE A 325 11.57 -8.87 7.78
CA PHE A 325 12.72 -8.09 7.35
C PHE A 325 12.55 -7.60 5.90
N HIS A 326 12.23 -8.52 5.00
CA HIS A 326 12.09 -8.21 3.57
C HIS A 326 10.69 -7.72 3.18
N ARG A 327 9.68 -7.95 4.03
CA ARG A 327 8.24 -7.69 3.74
C ARG A 327 7.76 -8.36 2.45
N VAL A 328 8.35 -9.50 2.11
CA VAL A 328 7.98 -10.33 0.96
C VAL A 328 7.32 -11.62 1.42
N LYS A 329 6.44 -12.15 0.58
CA LYS A 329 5.83 -13.47 0.77
C LYS A 329 6.94 -14.52 0.85
N LEU A 330 6.88 -15.39 1.86
CA LEU A 330 7.75 -16.55 1.96
C LEU A 330 7.38 -17.60 0.90
N PRO A 331 8.34 -18.41 0.42
CA PRO A 331 8.10 -19.43 -0.59
C PRO A 331 6.88 -20.30 -0.30
N ASP A 332 6.15 -20.70 -1.34
CA ASP A 332 4.94 -21.53 -1.18
C ASP A 332 5.25 -22.88 -0.51
N SER A 333 6.46 -23.41 -0.73
CA SER A 333 6.97 -24.60 -0.05
C SER A 333 7.06 -24.47 1.47
N PHE A 334 7.14 -23.25 2.02
CA PHE A 334 7.20 -23.02 3.46
C PHE A 334 5.81 -22.98 4.11
N GLN A 335 4.77 -22.60 3.34
CA GLN A 335 3.49 -22.19 3.89
C GLN A 335 2.83 -23.30 4.73
N SER A 336 2.89 -24.56 4.28
CA SER A 336 2.30 -25.70 5.01
C SER A 336 2.91 -25.88 6.42
N ALA A 337 4.24 -25.84 6.52
CA ALA A 337 4.94 -25.99 7.80
C ALA A 337 4.68 -24.78 8.74
N LEU A 338 4.62 -23.57 8.17
CA LEU A 338 4.33 -22.35 8.94
C LEU A 338 2.87 -22.31 9.42
N HIS A 339 1.92 -22.74 8.59
CA HIS A 339 0.50 -22.89 8.98
C HIS A 339 0.34 -23.92 10.08
N LYS A 340 1.06 -25.06 9.99
CA LYS A 340 1.08 -26.07 11.05
C LYS A 340 1.60 -25.47 12.36
N SER A 341 2.73 -24.76 12.33
CA SER A 341 3.28 -24.14 13.52
C SER A 341 2.41 -23.03 14.12
N VAL A 342 1.77 -22.20 13.30
CA VAL A 342 0.84 -21.16 13.78
C VAL A 342 -0.33 -21.78 14.54
N ARG A 343 -0.83 -22.92 14.04
CA ARG A 343 -1.89 -23.69 14.70
C ARG A 343 -1.43 -24.32 16.00
N GLU A 344 -0.27 -24.96 16.01
CA GLU A 344 0.24 -25.66 17.20
C GLU A 344 0.63 -24.69 18.32
N LYS A 345 1.10 -23.49 17.97
CA LYS A 345 1.62 -22.49 18.92
C LYS A 345 0.69 -21.29 19.11
N ASN A 346 -0.51 -21.30 18.51
CA ASN A 346 -1.52 -20.24 18.58
C ASN A 346 -1.01 -18.82 18.25
N PHE A 347 -0.13 -18.70 17.25
CA PHE A 347 0.36 -17.38 16.83
C PHE A 347 -0.73 -16.56 16.12
N SER A 348 -0.82 -15.27 16.41
CA SER A 348 -1.76 -14.36 15.71
C SER A 348 -1.15 -13.66 14.50
N SER A 349 0.19 -13.52 14.48
CA SER A 349 0.97 -12.86 13.43
C SER A 349 1.37 -13.82 12.31
N ASN A 350 1.38 -13.30 11.08
CA ASN A 350 1.86 -14.00 9.89
C ASN A 350 3.30 -13.61 9.50
N TYR A 351 4.00 -12.84 10.33
CA TYR A 351 5.37 -12.41 10.10
C TYR A 351 6.38 -13.32 10.80
N TRP A 352 7.39 -13.71 10.03
CA TRP A 352 8.46 -14.58 10.47
C TRP A 352 9.83 -13.94 10.25
N VAL A 353 10.79 -14.34 11.06
CA VAL A 353 12.18 -13.89 11.01
C VAL A 353 13.13 -15.07 11.13
N SER A 354 14.26 -15.04 10.42
CA SER A 354 15.36 -15.97 10.62
C SER A 354 16.22 -15.58 11.83
N GLN A 355 17.10 -16.47 12.27
CA GLN A 355 18.05 -16.19 13.35
C GLN A 355 18.95 -14.97 13.05
N SER A 356 19.42 -14.84 11.80
CA SER A 356 20.27 -13.71 11.41
C SER A 356 19.49 -12.39 11.38
N GLU A 357 18.23 -12.42 10.92
CA GLU A 357 17.35 -11.26 10.87
C GLU A 357 16.99 -10.72 12.27
N LEU A 358 16.94 -11.58 13.31
CA LEU A 358 16.70 -11.14 14.69
C LEU A 358 17.74 -10.11 15.15
N GLN A 359 19.02 -10.39 14.93
CA GLN A 359 20.12 -9.51 15.33
C GLN A 359 20.06 -8.18 14.57
N GLU A 360 19.81 -8.22 13.27
CA GLU A 360 19.71 -7.02 12.43
C GLU A 360 18.52 -6.12 12.79
N LEU A 361 17.40 -6.72 13.23
CA LEU A 361 16.21 -6.00 13.66
C LEU A 361 16.28 -5.52 15.11
N GLY A 362 17.35 -5.86 15.85
CA GLY A 362 17.44 -5.58 17.29
C GLY A 362 16.33 -6.29 18.06
N LEU A 363 16.06 -7.56 17.72
CA LEU A 363 15.11 -8.44 18.38
C LEU A 363 15.87 -9.54 19.13
N THR A 364 15.29 -9.99 20.24
CA THR A 364 15.75 -11.16 21.00
C THR A 364 14.61 -12.15 21.10
N LEU A 365 14.92 -13.45 21.10
CA LEU A 365 13.91 -14.48 21.38
C LEU A 365 13.48 -14.40 22.84
N LEU A 366 12.19 -14.63 23.07
CA LEU A 366 11.71 -14.93 24.41
C LEU A 366 12.35 -16.26 24.89
N PRO A 367 12.53 -16.45 26.20
CA PRO A 367 13.07 -17.69 26.73
C PRO A 367 12.27 -18.91 26.24
N ASN A 368 12.98 -20.02 25.97
CA ASN A 368 12.41 -21.32 25.61
C ASN A 368 11.59 -21.37 24.31
N GLN A 369 11.72 -20.37 23.44
CA GLN A 369 11.04 -20.37 22.14
C GLN A 369 11.71 -21.29 21.15
N GLN A 370 10.93 -22.22 20.58
CA GLN A 370 11.39 -23.11 19.52
C GLN A 370 11.10 -22.52 18.14
N SER A 371 12.08 -22.63 17.23
CA SER A 371 11.91 -22.30 15.82
C SER A 371 10.92 -23.23 15.13
N THR A 372 10.56 -22.85 13.91
CA THR A 372 9.80 -23.66 12.96
C THR A 372 10.71 -23.97 11.79
N THR A 373 10.93 -25.26 11.55
CA THR A 373 11.78 -25.74 10.46
C THR A 373 10.98 -25.77 9.15
N VAL A 374 11.49 -25.12 8.11
CA VAL A 374 10.91 -25.12 6.76
C VAL A 374 11.95 -25.58 5.74
N ARG A 375 11.51 -26.15 4.61
CA ARG A 375 12.40 -26.66 3.55
C ARG A 375 12.03 -26.07 2.19
N SER A 376 13.02 -25.73 1.37
CA SER A 376 12.79 -25.07 0.07
C SER A 376 12.52 -26.06 -1.05
N GLY A 377 11.26 -26.49 -1.22
CA GLY A 377 10.81 -27.25 -2.39
C GLY A 377 11.14 -28.75 -2.35
N GLN A 378 10.59 -29.49 -3.32
CA GLN A 378 10.77 -30.94 -3.42
C GLN A 378 12.21 -31.24 -3.85
N GLY A 379 12.99 -31.89 -2.96
CA GLY A 379 14.36 -32.35 -3.25
C GLY A 379 15.49 -31.48 -2.70
N GLN A 380 15.22 -30.31 -2.11
CA GLN A 380 16.28 -29.55 -1.43
C GLN A 380 16.40 -29.97 0.03
N THR A 381 17.63 -30.18 0.47
CA THR A 381 18.00 -30.59 1.83
C THR A 381 18.12 -29.41 2.80
N THR A 382 18.20 -28.18 2.29
CA THR A 382 18.40 -26.99 3.12
C THR A 382 17.17 -26.69 3.98
N ALA A 383 17.33 -26.90 5.28
CA ALA A 383 16.34 -26.55 6.29
C ALA A 383 16.60 -25.13 6.80
N TYR A 384 15.57 -24.28 6.82
CA TYR A 384 15.61 -22.96 7.41
C TYR A 384 14.88 -22.97 8.74
N GLN A 385 15.45 -22.29 9.74
CA GLN A 385 14.81 -22.07 11.03
C GLN A 385 14.21 -20.67 11.06
N LEU A 386 12.88 -20.62 11.18
CA LEU A 386 12.12 -19.37 11.24
C LEU A 386 11.44 -19.25 12.60
N TYR A 387 11.37 -18.03 13.12
CA TYR A 387 10.67 -17.68 14.35
C TYR A 387 9.53 -16.74 14.01
N ASN A 388 8.36 -16.96 14.61
CA ASN A 388 7.27 -16.01 14.50
C ASN A 388 7.62 -14.75 15.31
N ILE A 389 7.22 -13.57 14.85
CA ILE A 389 7.56 -12.32 15.53
C ILE A 389 7.07 -12.27 16.99
N GLU A 390 5.99 -12.98 17.32
CA GLU A 390 5.45 -13.10 18.68
C GLU A 390 6.37 -13.87 19.63
N GLN A 391 7.34 -14.62 19.10
CA GLN A 391 8.37 -15.30 19.86
C GLN A 391 9.53 -14.39 20.24
N THR A 392 9.44 -13.09 19.92
CA THR A 392 10.53 -12.14 20.06
C THR A 392 10.12 -10.94 20.91
N LYS A 393 11.11 -10.23 21.45
CA LYS A 393 10.97 -8.91 22.07
C LYS A 393 12.08 -7.97 21.60
N PRO A 394 11.86 -6.65 21.58
CA PRO A 394 12.92 -5.68 21.29
C PRO A 394 14.09 -5.80 22.26
N LEU A 395 15.32 -5.71 21.73
CA LEU A 395 16.58 -5.83 22.50
C LEU A 395 16.75 -4.65 23.47
N LYS A 396 16.15 -3.50 23.16
CA LYS A 396 15.98 -2.34 24.04
C LYS A 396 14.64 -1.68 23.73
N THR A 397 13.82 -1.45 24.75
CA THR A 397 12.79 -0.41 24.69
C THR A 397 13.52 0.92 24.63
N TYR A 398 13.60 1.52 23.45
CA TYR A 398 13.91 2.94 23.38
C TYR A 398 12.78 3.66 24.11
N LYS A 399 13.06 4.14 25.34
CA LYS A 399 12.24 5.18 25.97
C LYS A 399 12.41 6.40 25.06
N TYR A 400 11.43 6.62 24.19
CA TYR A 400 11.31 7.83 23.40
C TYR A 400 11.00 9.02 24.30
#